data_AF-A0AAN6GHI7-F1
#
_entry.id   AF-A0AAN6GHI7-F1
#
_cell.length_a   1.000
_cell.length_b   1.000
_cell.length_c   1.000
_cell.angle_alpha   90.00
_cell.angle_beta   90.00
_cell.angle_gamma   90.00
#
_symmetry.space_group_name_H-M   'P 1'
#
loop_
_entity.id
_entity.type
_entity.pdbx_description
1 polymer ?
#
loop_
_entity_poly.entity_id
_entity_poly.type
_entity_poly.pdbx_seq_one_letter_code
_entity_poly.pdbx_strand_id
1 'polypeptide(L)'
;MSSIPKLKRKTAEDNADTTQPRDHLEVMGGKVASKFADPCAHAAKASMACLEKNSYDRSKCADAFQNYRDCKKAWVLQRRKDRAEGREGAFD
;
A
#
# COMPACT_ATOMS: atom_id res chain seq x y z
N MET A 1 20.00 15.21 -36.96
CA MET A 1 19.53 15.72 -35.65
C MET A 1 18.24 14.99 -35.31
N SER A 2 18.36 13.76 -34.82
CA SER A 2 17.22 12.86 -34.63
C SER A 2 16.45 13.26 -33.38
N SER A 3 15.22 13.74 -33.57
CA SER A 3 14.30 14.09 -32.49
C SER A 3 13.96 12.83 -31.69
N ILE A 4 14.43 12.78 -30.45
CA ILE A 4 14.10 11.74 -29.47
C ILE A 4 12.65 11.99 -29.03
N PRO A 5 11.71 11.04 -29.22
CA PRO A 5 10.35 11.21 -28.73
C PRO A 5 10.39 11.21 -27.19
N LYS A 6 9.88 12.28 -26.57
CA LYS A 6 9.80 12.42 -25.12
C LYS A 6 9.02 11.26 -24.52
N LEU A 7 9.73 10.38 -23.80
CA LEU A 7 9.13 9.43 -22.86
C LEU A 7 8.20 10.22 -21.93
N LYS A 8 6.89 10.01 -22.09
CA LYS A 8 5.87 10.51 -21.16
C LYS A 8 6.22 9.92 -19.79
N ARG A 9 6.73 10.76 -18.89
CA ARG A 9 6.80 10.44 -17.47
C ARG A 9 5.35 10.27 -17.03
N LYS A 10 4.90 9.03 -16.88
CA LYS A 10 3.64 8.72 -16.21
C LYS A 10 3.82 9.21 -14.77
N THR A 11 3.18 10.33 -14.44
CA THR A 11 2.98 10.74 -13.06
C THR A 11 2.18 9.63 -12.37
N ALA A 12 2.74 9.07 -11.31
CA ALA A 12 2.20 7.94 -10.54
C ALA A 12 1.01 8.36 -9.65
N GLU A 13 0.17 9.27 -10.12
CA GLU A 13 -0.89 9.89 -9.32
C GLU A 13 -2.32 9.54 -9.78
N ASP A 14 -2.49 8.89 -10.94
CA ASP A 14 -3.84 8.68 -11.49
C ASP A 14 -4.37 7.24 -11.45
N ASN A 15 -3.60 6.22 -11.07
CA ASN A 15 -4.12 4.84 -10.89
C ASN A 15 -3.17 4.00 -10.02
N ALA A 16 -2.78 4.50 -8.85
CA ALA A 16 -2.21 3.62 -7.82
C ALA A 16 -3.38 2.95 -7.10
N ASP A 17 -3.57 1.65 -7.31
CA ASP A 17 -4.58 0.89 -6.58
C ASP A 17 -4.22 0.87 -5.08
N THR A 18 -4.76 1.84 -4.34
CA THR A 18 -4.52 2.01 -2.88
C THR A 18 -5.18 0.93 -2.03
N THR A 19 -5.88 -0.03 -2.65
CA THR A 19 -6.55 -1.11 -1.93
C THR A 19 -5.64 -2.31 -1.69
N GLN A 20 -4.53 -2.42 -2.42
CA GLN A 20 -3.71 -3.63 -2.43
C GLN A 20 -2.48 -3.49 -1.52
N PRO A 21 -2.31 -4.38 -0.50
CA PRO A 21 -1.14 -4.35 0.36
C PRO A 21 0.13 -4.71 -0.41
N ARG A 22 1.29 -4.21 0.05
CA ARG A 22 2.60 -4.72 -0.39
C ARG A 22 2.74 -6.19 0.00
N ASP A 23 3.52 -6.97 -0.75
CA ASP A 23 3.73 -8.39 -0.44
C ASP A 23 4.38 -8.55 0.95
N HIS A 24 3.93 -9.54 1.71
CA HIS A 24 4.35 -9.73 3.08
C HIS A 24 5.80 -10.11 3.25
N LEU A 25 6.36 -10.82 2.28
CA LEU A 25 7.79 -11.13 2.28
C LEU A 25 8.64 -9.87 2.15
N GLU A 26 8.24 -8.90 1.30
CA GLU A 26 8.98 -7.64 1.17
C GLU A 26 8.95 -6.82 2.46
N VAL A 27 7.79 -6.81 3.11
CA VAL A 27 7.56 -5.99 4.31
C VAL A 27 8.19 -6.62 5.55
N MET A 28 8.19 -7.95 5.67
CA MET A 28 8.68 -8.68 6.85
C MET A 28 10.12 -9.20 6.70
N GLY A 29 10.55 -9.62 5.51
CA GLY A 29 11.83 -10.30 5.29
C GLY A 29 13.09 -9.46 5.57
N GLY A 30 12.95 -8.15 5.73
CA GLY A 30 14.05 -7.25 6.13
C GLY A 30 13.87 -6.59 7.50
N LYS A 31 12.84 -6.97 8.27
CA LYS A 31 12.55 -6.29 9.54
C LYS A 31 13.25 -6.95 10.72
N VAL A 32 13.82 -6.09 11.56
CA VAL A 32 14.27 -6.48 12.90
C VAL A 32 13.05 -6.92 13.71
N ALA A 33 13.08 -8.14 14.24
CA ALA A 33 12.10 -8.64 15.19
C ALA A 33 11.90 -7.59 16.30
N SER A 34 10.64 -7.19 16.57
CA SER A 34 10.16 -6.07 17.41
C SER A 34 9.79 -4.75 16.71
N LYS A 35 10.15 -4.53 15.43
CA LYS A 35 9.78 -3.28 14.73
C LYS A 35 8.44 -3.40 14.00
N PHE A 36 7.55 -2.44 14.25
CA PHE A 36 6.25 -2.37 13.56
C PHE A 36 6.44 -2.16 12.05
N ALA A 37 5.61 -2.84 11.28
CA ALA A 37 5.56 -2.82 9.83
C ALA A 37 4.18 -2.33 9.40
N ASP A 38 4.11 -1.23 8.66
CA ASP A 38 2.86 -0.85 8.01
C ASP A 38 2.88 -1.29 6.53
N PRO A 39 2.27 -2.43 6.18
CA PRO A 39 2.18 -2.91 4.79
C PRO A 39 1.30 -2.01 3.91
N CYS A 40 0.51 -1.13 4.54
CA CYS A 40 -0.45 -0.24 3.91
C CYS A 40 -0.01 1.23 4.00
N ALA A 41 1.28 1.50 4.20
CA ALA A 41 1.83 2.85 4.30
C ALA A 41 1.47 3.75 3.10
N HIS A 42 1.36 3.17 1.90
CA HIS A 42 0.95 3.89 0.69
C HIS A 42 -0.53 4.32 0.74
N ALA A 43 -1.42 3.44 1.22
CA ALA A 43 -2.84 3.76 1.42
C ALA A 43 -3.03 4.79 2.54
N ALA A 44 -2.22 4.70 3.60
CA ALA A 44 -2.19 5.72 4.66
C ALA A 44 -1.78 7.10 4.09
N LYS A 45 -0.71 7.16 3.28
CA LYS A 45 -0.27 8.38 2.61
C LYS A 45 -1.36 8.95 1.68
N ALA A 46 -2.08 8.09 0.96
CA ALA A 46 -3.20 8.51 0.12
C ALA A 46 -4.35 9.12 0.93
N SER A 47 -4.71 8.53 2.07
CA SER A 47 -5.73 9.08 2.96
C SER A 47 -5.34 10.43 3.56
N MET A 48 -4.06 10.61 3.90
CA MET A 48 -3.53 11.89 4.37
C MET A 48 -3.54 12.95 3.25
N ALA A 49 -3.15 12.58 2.03
CA ALA A 49 -3.23 13.47 0.87
C ALA A 49 -4.67 13.92 0.57
N CYS A 50 -5.66 13.06 0.78
CA CYS A 50 -7.07 13.44 0.67
C CYS A 50 -7.45 14.49 1.72
N LEU A 51 -7.03 14.30 2.98
CA LEU A 51 -7.30 15.26 4.04
C LEU A 51 -6.65 16.63 3.76
N GLU A 52 -5.39 16.65 3.33
CA GLU A 52 -4.69 17.89 2.99
C GLU A 52 -5.42 18.68 1.89
N LYS A 53 -5.95 17.99 0.87
CA LYS A 53 -6.71 18.61 -0.24
C LYS A 53 -8.11 19.09 0.17
N ASN A 54 -8.72 18.45 1.18
CA ASN A 54 -10.09 18.70 1.61
C ASN A 54 -10.16 19.42 2.96
N SER A 55 -9.13 20.20 3.32
CA SER A 55 -9.10 20.98 4.58
C SER A 55 -9.37 20.11 5.82
N TYR A 56 -8.84 18.88 5.82
CA TYR A 56 -8.99 17.87 6.88
C TYR A 56 -10.44 17.42 7.13
N ASP A 57 -11.33 17.62 6.16
CA ASP A 57 -12.69 17.09 6.22
C ASP A 57 -12.70 15.57 5.98
N ARG A 58 -12.93 14.82 7.06
CA ARG A 58 -12.96 13.35 7.03
C ARG A 58 -14.13 12.81 6.23
N SER A 59 -15.24 13.54 6.13
CA SER A 59 -16.45 13.07 5.44
C SER A 59 -16.21 12.87 3.94
N LYS A 60 -15.36 13.72 3.35
CA LYS A 60 -14.99 13.70 1.92
C LYS A 60 -13.95 12.62 1.57
N CYS A 61 -13.32 12.03 2.58
CA CYS A 61 -12.23 11.06 2.41
C CYS A 61 -12.60 9.64 2.87
N ALA A 62 -13.90 9.35 3.03
CA ALA A 62 -14.39 8.05 3.47
C ALA A 62 -13.82 6.88 2.65
N ASP A 63 -13.76 7.04 1.32
CA ASP A 63 -13.24 6.01 0.41
C ASP A 63 -11.74 5.76 0.63
N ALA A 64 -10.95 6.81 0.84
CA ALA A 64 -9.52 6.65 1.11
C ALA A 64 -9.25 5.92 2.43
N PHE A 65 -10.09 6.15 3.44
CA PHE A 65 -10.02 5.38 4.69
C PHE A 65 -10.50 3.94 4.53
N GLN A 66 -11.50 3.72 3.68
CA GLN A 66 -12.00 2.39 3.37
C GLN A 66 -10.92 1.56 2.66
N ASN A 67 -10.22 2.15 1.68
CA ASN A 67 -9.08 1.54 1.00
C ASN A 67 -7.98 1.13 1.99
N TYR A 68 -7.63 1.98 2.96
CA TYR A 68 -6.67 1.63 4.01
C TYR A 68 -7.14 0.47 4.90
N ARG A 69 -8.43 0.41 5.25
CA ARG A 69 -9.01 -0.70 6.01
C ARG A 69 -8.96 -2.00 5.22
N ASP A 70 -9.30 -1.94 3.94
CA ASP A 70 -9.35 -3.11 3.08
C ASP A 70 -7.96 -3.64 2.74
N CYS A 71 -6.98 -2.75 2.55
CA CYS A 71 -5.57 -3.11 2.47
C CYS A 71 -5.12 -3.93 3.71
N LYS A 72 -5.45 -3.46 4.92
CA LYS A 72 -5.10 -4.19 6.15
C LYS A 72 -5.81 -5.53 6.26
N LYS A 73 -7.07 -5.63 5.84
CA LYS A 73 -7.80 -6.90 5.81
C LYS A 73 -7.14 -7.87 4.84
N ALA A 74 -6.86 -7.44 3.61
CA ALA A 74 -6.21 -8.24 2.59
C ALA A 74 -4.85 -8.76 3.07
N TRP A 75 -4.08 -7.90 3.75
CA TRP A 75 -2.80 -8.27 4.36
C TRP A 75 -2.90 -9.39 5.41
N VAL A 76 -3.83 -9.25 6.36
CA VAL A 76 -4.04 -10.28 7.39
C VAL A 76 -4.49 -11.60 6.77
N LEU A 77 -5.35 -11.53 5.76
CA LEU A 77 -5.79 -12.70 5.00
C LEU A 77 -4.63 -13.36 4.25
N GLN A 78 -3.77 -12.57 3.59
CA GLN A 78 -2.57 -13.06 2.91
C GLN A 78 -1.70 -13.82 3.91
N ARG A 79 -1.28 -13.18 5.01
CA ARG A 79 -0.48 -13.84 6.06
C ARG A 79 -1.11 -15.12 6.61
N ARG A 80 -2.43 -15.16 6.75
CA ARG A 80 -3.14 -16.37 7.20
C ARG A 80 -3.07 -17.47 6.15
N LYS A 81 -3.22 -17.14 4.86
CA LYS A 81 -3.07 -18.08 3.75
C LYS A 81 -1.64 -18.59 3.64
N ASP A 82 -0.65 -17.70 3.67
CA ASP A 82 0.77 -18.08 3.59
C ASP A 82 1.17 -19.03 4.72
N ARG A 83 0.60 -18.84 5.93
CA ARG A 83 0.74 -19.79 7.05
C ARG A 83 0.04 -21.13 6.79
N ALA A 84 -1.15 -21.11 6.23
CA ALA A 84 -1.91 -22.34 5.95
C ALA A 84 -1.27 -23.17 4.81
N GLU A 85 -0.65 -22.50 3.85
CA GLU A 85 0.01 -23.10 2.68
C GLU A 85 1.48 -23.44 2.95
N GLY A 86 2.06 -22.97 4.07
CA GLY A 86 3.45 -23.23 4.41
C GLY A 86 4.45 -22.55 3.47
N ARG A 87 4.13 -21.34 2.98
CA ARG A 87 4.98 -20.61 2.05
C ARG A 87 6.35 -20.30 2.69
N GLU A 88 7.42 -20.69 1.99
CA GLU A 88 8.80 -20.42 2.40
C GLU A 88 9.03 -18.91 2.60
N GLY A 89 9.66 -18.53 3.71
CA GLY A 89 9.94 -17.14 4.09
C GLY A 89 8.78 -16.36 4.74
N ALA A 90 7.56 -16.94 4.84
CA ALA A 90 6.43 -16.28 5.48
C ALA A 90 6.51 -16.25 7.03
N PHE A 91 7.46 -17.00 7.60
CA PHE A 91 7.62 -17.22 9.04
C PHE A 91 9.04 -16.92 9.58
N ASP A 92 10.01 -16.62 8.71
CA ASP A 92 11.31 -16.06 9.13
C ASP A 92 11.15 -14.62 9.64
#